data_AF-A0A5C7PCA7-F1
#
_entry.id   AF-A0A5C7PCA7-F1
#
_cell.length_a   1.000
_cell.length_b   1.000
_cell.length_c   1.000
_cell.angle_alpha   90.00
_cell.angle_beta   90.00
_cell.angle_gamma   90.00
#
_symmetry.space_group_name_H-M   'P 1'
#
loop_
_entity.id
_entity.type
_entity.pdbx_description
1 polymer ?
#
loop_
_entity_poly.entity_id
_entity_poly.type
_entity_poly.pdbx_seq_one_letter_code
_entity_poly.pdbx_strand_id
1 'polypeptide(L)'
;MQRDEILKRAAELTMGDRNRAYGSPWENLTNCAGLWQAYFEGKYGGKIVDPMQFTISAEDVAMLNLVQKIARTFNVKVSMDTYIDMAAYSAIAGEVAAEDAIE
;
A
#
# COMPACT_ATOMS: atom_id res chain seq x y z
N MET A 1 0.30 22.71 8.94
CA MET A 1 1.11 21.58 9.43
C MET A 1 2.46 21.66 8.72
N GLN A 2 3.55 21.57 9.47
CA GLN A 2 4.91 21.61 8.93
C GLN A 2 5.35 20.21 8.47
N ARG A 3 6.38 20.14 7.61
CA ARG A 3 6.86 18.86 7.05
C ARG A 3 7.25 17.84 8.13
N ASP A 4 7.84 18.29 9.23
CA ASP A 4 8.27 17.42 10.31
C ASP A 4 7.08 16.87 11.12
N GLU A 5 6.01 17.64 11.29
CA GLU A 5 4.76 17.19 11.90
C GLU A 5 4.10 16.08 11.07
N ILE A 6 4.08 16.23 9.75
CA ILE A 6 3.54 15.21 8.82
C ILE A 6 4.34 13.90 8.96
N LEU A 7 5.67 13.99 8.94
CA LEU A 7 6.54 12.81 9.05
C LEU A 7 6.40 12.10 10.40
N LYS A 8 6.35 12.86 11.51
CA LYS A 8 6.12 12.29 12.85
C LYS A 8 4.79 11.57 12.92
N ARG A 9 3.73 12.18 12.39
CA ARG A 9 2.39 11.57 12.40
C ARG A 9 2.31 10.33 11.51
N ALA A 10 2.94 10.36 10.35
CA ALA A 10 3.04 9.18 9.48
C ALA A 10 3.78 8.03 10.17
N ALA A 11 4.89 8.33 10.85
CA ALA A 11 5.62 7.37 11.66
C ALA A 11 4.73 6.76 12.76
N GLU A 12 4.00 7.57 13.51
CA GLU A 12 3.06 7.08 14.55
C GLU A 12 1.97 6.17 13.98
N LEU A 13 1.48 6.45 12.76
CA LEU A 13 0.42 5.66 12.13
C LEU A 13 0.90 4.34 11.56
N THR A 14 2.18 4.26 11.17
CA THR A 14 2.78 3.07 10.56
C THR A 14 3.60 2.24 11.54
N MET A 15 3.95 2.78 12.71
CA MET A 15 4.71 2.09 13.76
C MET A 15 3.81 1.71 14.93
N GLY A 16 4.14 0.63 15.66
CA GLY A 16 3.48 0.27 16.92
C GLY A 16 2.41 -0.84 16.82
N ASP A 17 1.26 -0.65 17.49
CA ASP A 17 0.23 -1.69 17.70
C ASP A 17 -0.39 -2.27 16.41
N ARG A 18 -0.27 -1.59 15.27
CA ARG A 18 -0.80 -2.09 14.00
C ARG A 18 -0.04 -3.33 13.49
N ASN A 19 1.29 -3.36 13.59
CA ASN A 19 2.06 -4.56 13.20
C ASN A 19 1.79 -5.74 14.14
N ARG A 20 1.48 -5.47 15.42
CA ARG A 20 1.08 -6.51 16.38
C ARG A 20 -0.28 -7.13 16.08
N ALA A 21 -1.19 -6.40 15.44
CA ALA A 21 -2.54 -6.86 15.16
C ALA A 21 -2.69 -7.60 13.82
N TYR A 22 -1.82 -7.34 12.84
CA TYR A 22 -2.03 -7.76 11.44
C TYR A 22 -0.85 -8.48 10.78
N GLY A 23 0.24 -8.74 11.49
CA GLY A 23 1.49 -9.29 10.93
C GLY A 23 2.44 -8.20 10.43
N SER A 24 3.55 -8.58 9.80
CA SER A 24 4.41 -7.58 9.16
C SER A 24 3.67 -6.89 8.01
N PRO A 25 4.03 -5.64 7.66
CA PRO A 25 3.46 -4.97 6.49
C PRO A 25 3.61 -5.82 5.21
N TRP A 26 4.74 -6.49 5.03
CA TRP A 26 4.96 -7.40 3.90
C TRP A 26 3.95 -8.54 3.88
N GLU A 27 3.80 -9.30 4.97
CA GLU A 27 2.85 -10.42 5.04
C GLU A 27 1.42 -9.96 4.77
N ASN A 28 1.04 -8.82 5.35
CA ASN A 28 -0.29 -8.25 5.17
C ASN A 28 -0.56 -7.90 3.70
N LEU A 29 0.40 -7.23 3.07
CA LEU A 29 0.25 -6.76 1.69
C LEU A 29 0.39 -7.89 0.67
N THR A 30 1.20 -8.92 0.94
CA THR A 30 1.23 -10.18 0.17
C THR A 30 -0.13 -10.87 0.17
N ASN A 31 -0.79 -10.94 1.34
CA ASN A 31 -2.15 -11.48 1.43
C ASN A 31 -3.15 -10.63 0.64
N CYS A 32 -3.06 -9.29 0.71
CA CYS A 32 -3.89 -8.41 -0.10
C CYS A 32 -3.66 -8.62 -1.60
N ALA A 33 -2.42 -8.78 -2.03
CA ALA A 33 -2.06 -9.03 -3.43
C ALA A 33 -2.73 -10.30 -3.96
N GLY A 34 -2.65 -11.40 -3.20
CA GLY A 34 -3.33 -12.65 -3.53
C GLY A 34 -4.86 -12.52 -3.64
N LEU A 35 -5.49 -11.75 -2.74
CA LEU A 35 -6.93 -11.48 -2.81
C LEU A 35 -7.30 -10.65 -4.05
N TRP A 36 -6.49 -9.66 -4.41
CA TRP A 36 -6.73 -8.80 -5.57
C TRP A 36 -6.56 -9.57 -6.88
N GLN A 37 -5.52 -10.40 -6.95
CA GLN A 37 -5.27 -11.34 -8.05
C GLN A 37 -6.51 -12.21 -8.28
N ALA A 38 -6.98 -12.92 -7.25
CA ALA A 38 -8.14 -13.80 -7.32
C ALA A 38 -9.43 -13.06 -7.73
N TYR A 39 -9.62 -11.82 -7.23
CA TYR A 39 -10.75 -10.98 -7.62
C TYR A 39 -10.76 -10.70 -9.13
N PHE A 40 -9.62 -10.29 -9.71
CA PHE A 40 -9.54 -9.98 -11.13
C PHE A 40 -9.67 -11.22 -12.00
N GLU A 41 -9.07 -12.34 -11.60
CA GLU A 41 -9.24 -13.63 -12.28
C GLU A 41 -10.73 -14.02 -12.35
N GLY A 42 -11.44 -13.96 -11.21
CA GLY A 42 -12.87 -14.27 -11.16
C GLY A 42 -13.71 -13.29 -11.98
N LYS A 43 -13.45 -11.98 -11.84
CA LYS A 43 -14.19 -10.91 -12.54
C LYS A 43 -14.09 -11.02 -14.06
N TYR A 44 -12.93 -11.39 -14.58
CA TYR A 44 -12.67 -11.49 -16.00
C TYR A 44 -12.75 -12.93 -16.54
N GLY A 45 -13.32 -13.86 -15.76
CA GLY A 45 -13.58 -15.23 -16.18
C GLY A 45 -12.31 -16.01 -16.54
N GLY A 46 -11.19 -15.72 -15.87
CA GLY A 46 -9.88 -16.34 -16.13
C GLY A 46 -9.24 -15.95 -17.47
N LYS A 47 -9.79 -14.96 -18.20
CA LYS A 47 -9.34 -14.61 -19.57
C LYS A 47 -8.30 -13.50 -19.65
N ILE A 48 -8.17 -12.68 -18.61
CA ILE A 48 -7.39 -11.43 -18.67
C ILE A 48 -6.06 -11.52 -17.94
N VAL A 49 -5.82 -12.59 -17.19
CA VAL A 49 -4.63 -12.70 -16.35
C VAL A 49 -3.82 -13.87 -16.89
N ASP A 50 -2.98 -13.61 -17.89
CA ASP A 50 -1.86 -14.52 -18.13
C ASP A 50 -1.01 -14.50 -16.85
N PRO A 51 -0.93 -15.60 -16.08
CA PRO A 51 -0.19 -15.63 -14.82
C PRO A 51 1.30 -15.35 -15.01
N MET A 52 1.82 -15.49 -16.24
CA MET A 52 3.19 -15.09 -16.57
C MET A 52 3.35 -13.59 -16.83
N GLN A 53 2.27 -12.83 -17.00
CA GLN A 53 2.32 -11.39 -17.33
C GLN A 53 1.69 -10.47 -16.28
N PHE A 54 0.87 -11.00 -15.38
CA PHE A 54 0.19 -10.19 -14.37
C PHE A 54 0.24 -10.88 -13.01
N THR A 55 1.23 -10.49 -12.23
CA THR A 55 1.36 -10.82 -10.81
C THR A 55 1.32 -9.50 -10.05
N ILE A 56 0.52 -9.44 -9.00
CA ILE A 56 0.51 -8.31 -8.08
C ILE A 56 1.47 -8.64 -6.94
N SER A 57 2.47 -7.79 -6.69
CA SER A 57 3.38 -7.92 -5.54
C SER A 57 2.85 -7.18 -4.31
N ALA A 58 3.48 -7.40 -3.15
CA ALA A 58 3.22 -6.60 -1.95
C ALA A 58 3.56 -5.12 -2.18
N GLU A 59 4.67 -4.84 -2.89
CA GLU A 59 5.05 -3.48 -3.29
C GLU A 59 3.96 -2.82 -4.15
N ASP A 60 3.40 -3.54 -5.14
CA ASP A 60 2.31 -3.03 -5.97
C ASP A 60 1.11 -2.63 -5.12
N VAL A 61 0.74 -3.41 -4.11
CA VAL A 61 -0.37 -3.06 -3.21
C VAL A 61 -0.05 -1.80 -2.40
N ALA A 62 1.19 -1.65 -1.90
CA ALA A 62 1.62 -0.44 -1.19
C ALA A 62 1.54 0.80 -2.11
N MET A 63 2.06 0.68 -3.33
CA MET A 63 2.08 1.73 -4.33
C MET A 63 0.68 2.10 -4.81
N LEU A 64 -0.20 1.13 -5.05
CA LEU A 64 -1.59 1.38 -5.42
C LEU A 64 -2.37 2.03 -4.26
N ASN A 65 -2.06 1.65 -3.02
CA ASN A 65 -2.58 2.36 -1.87
C ASN A 65 -2.08 3.80 -1.80
N LEU A 66 -0.83 4.10 -2.14
CA LEU A 66 -0.32 5.49 -2.24
C LEU A 66 -1.06 6.28 -3.33
N VAL A 67 -1.23 5.70 -4.52
CA VAL A 67 -1.95 6.33 -5.64
C VAL A 67 -3.38 6.72 -5.27
N GLN A 68 -4.09 5.91 -4.46
CA GLN A 68 -5.42 6.27 -3.97
C GLN A 68 -5.41 7.60 -3.18
N LYS A 69 -4.33 7.90 -2.45
CA LYS A 69 -4.23 9.16 -1.68
C LYS A 69 -3.88 10.30 -2.62
N ILE A 70 -3.05 10.06 -3.63
CA ILE A 70 -2.82 11.04 -4.72
C ILE A 70 -4.16 11.42 -5.35
N ALA A 71 -5.02 10.45 -5.65
CA ALA A 71 -6.34 10.74 -6.21
C ALA A 71 -7.22 11.62 -5.31
N ARG A 72 -7.11 11.53 -3.97
CA ARG A 72 -7.83 12.42 -3.04
C ARG A 72 -7.48 13.89 -3.22
N THR A 73 -6.27 14.20 -3.74
CA THR A 73 -5.84 15.59 -3.97
C THR A 73 -6.62 16.29 -5.08
N PHE A 74 -7.34 15.53 -5.92
CA PHE A 74 -8.16 16.09 -6.99
C PHE A 74 -9.49 16.66 -6.48
N ASN A 75 -9.85 16.41 -5.22
CA ASN A 75 -11.08 16.93 -4.62
C ASN A 75 -10.94 18.41 -4.22
N VAL A 76 -12.07 19.13 -4.21
CA VAL A 76 -12.15 20.56 -3.85
C VAL A 76 -11.66 20.85 -2.42
N LYS A 77 -11.78 19.87 -1.51
CA LYS A 77 -11.26 19.96 -0.13
C LYS A 77 -10.40 18.74 0.16
N VAL A 78 -9.12 18.98 0.43
CA VAL A 78 -8.13 17.94 0.74
C VAL A 78 -7.79 18.00 2.23
N SER A 79 -8.00 16.91 2.95
CA SER A 79 -7.54 16.78 4.35
C SER A 79 -6.01 16.65 4.39
N MET A 80 -5.37 17.16 5.46
CA MET A 80 -3.95 16.91 5.71
C MET A 80 -3.64 15.41 5.90
N ASP A 81 -4.63 14.61 6.32
CA ASP A 81 -4.50 13.15 6.40
C ASP A 81 -4.12 12.52 5.06
N THR A 82 -4.51 13.14 3.95
CA THR A 82 -4.10 12.69 2.61
C THR A 82 -2.59 12.67 2.47
N TYR A 83 -1.90 13.73 2.91
CA TYR A 83 -0.44 13.83 2.80
C TYR A 83 0.27 13.00 3.86
N ILE A 84 -0.33 12.83 5.03
CA ILE A 84 0.18 11.96 6.09
C ILE A 84 0.11 10.50 5.63
N ASP A 85 -1.03 10.06 5.09
CA ASP A 85 -1.19 8.72 4.52
C ASP A 85 -0.21 8.49 3.36
N MET A 86 0.06 9.50 2.53
CA MET A 86 1.07 9.37 1.47
C MET A 86 2.46 9.08 2.05
N ALA A 87 2.89 9.83 3.06
CA ALA A 87 4.18 9.60 3.70
C ALA A 87 4.24 8.21 4.35
N ALA A 88 3.15 7.77 4.99
CA ALA A 88 3.06 6.44 5.59
C ALA A 88 3.15 5.32 4.55
N TYR A 89 2.32 5.34 3.51
CA TYR A 89 2.34 4.32 2.46
C TYR A 89 3.63 4.32 1.65
N SER A 90 4.27 5.48 1.46
CA SER A 90 5.60 5.55 0.82
C SER A 90 6.67 4.87 1.67
N ALA A 91 6.61 5.03 3.00
CA ALA A 91 7.53 4.34 3.91
C ALA A 91 7.29 2.82 3.92
N ILE A 92 6.02 2.39 3.97
CA ILE A 92 5.64 0.97 3.89
C ILE A 92 6.12 0.35 2.58
N ALA A 93 5.94 1.03 1.44
CA ALA A 93 6.43 0.55 0.15
C ALA A 93 7.95 0.35 0.16
N GLY A 94 8.70 1.27 0.76
CA GLY A 94 10.16 1.14 0.89
C GLY A 94 10.60 -0.03 1.78
N GLU A 95 9.89 -0.30 2.88
CA GLU A 95 10.13 -1.47 3.75
C GLU A 95 9.88 -2.77 2.99
N VAL A 96 8.73 -2.87 2.31
CA VAL A 96 8.34 -4.05 1.52
C VAL A 96 9.29 -4.31 0.36
N ALA A 97 9.66 -3.27 -0.39
CA ALA A 97 10.61 -3.41 -1.50
C ALA A 97 12.00 -3.86 -1.02
N ALA A 98 12.40 -3.50 0.20
CA ALA A 98 13.65 -3.97 0.79
C ALA A 98 13.57 -5.45 1.20
N GLU A 99 12.40 -5.94 1.62
CA GLU A 99 12.16 -7.37 1.91
C GLU A 99 12.08 -8.21 0.63
N ASP A 100 11.34 -7.74 -0.39
CA ASP A 100 11.22 -8.39 -1.71
C ASP A 100 12.58 -8.56 -2.41
N ALA A 101 13.55 -7.68 -2.14
CA ALA A 101 14.89 -7.76 -2.71
C ALA A 101 15.80 -8.82 -2.04
N ILE A 102 15.36 -9.43 -0.93
CA ILE A 102 16.14 -10.40 -0.14
C ILE A 102 15.64 -11.85 -0.34
N GLU A 103 14.40 -12.05 -0.81
CA GLU A 103 13.86 -13.36 -1.25
C GLU A 103 14.22 -13.71 -2.71
#